data_AF-H1Q1J6-F1
#
_entry.id   AF-H1Q1J6-F1
#
_cell.length_a   1.000
_cell.length_b   1.000
_cell.length_c   1.000
_cell.angle_alpha   90.00
_cell.angle_beta   90.00
_cell.angle_gamma   90.00
#
_symmetry.space_group_name_H-M   'P 1'
#
loop_
_entity.id
_entity.type
_entity.pdbx_description
1 polymer ?
#
loop_
_entity_poly.entity_id
_entity_poly.type
_entity_poly.pdbx_seq_one_letter_code
_entity_poly.pdbx_strand_id
1 'polypeptide(L)'
;MRFLKVLSISILMCLVFSGSISAEISSKKENFDWRPVMDAIMMVESRDNAKAKNGQFVGILQISPILVRECNNILRGRGSKKRYSLSDRFDANKSREMFVIIQSFHNPLNSVERAIRLWNGGLAYTVRSTQRYFERVMNHLH
;
A
#
# COMPACT_ATOMS: atom_id res chain seq x y z
N MET A 1 13.10 8.10 73.24
CA MET A 1 13.59 6.70 73.24
C MET A 1 13.66 6.28 71.77
N ARG A 2 14.74 6.59 71.03
CA ARG A 2 16.01 5.83 70.90
C ARG A 2 15.79 4.33 70.63
N PHE A 3 15.88 3.99 69.32
CA PHE A 3 16.58 2.86 68.68
C PHE A 3 16.45 1.44 69.27
N LEU A 4 16.15 0.45 68.41
CA LEU A 4 16.95 -0.78 68.14
C LEU A 4 16.17 -1.63 67.10
N LYS A 5 16.59 -1.68 65.82
CA LYS A 5 17.57 -2.61 65.20
C LYS A 5 17.13 -4.07 65.15
N VAL A 6 16.75 -4.54 63.96
CA VAL A 6 17.22 -5.78 63.27
C VAL A 6 16.98 -5.51 61.78
N LEU A 7 17.91 -5.05 60.95
CA LEU A 7 19.14 -5.67 60.44
C LEU A 7 19.01 -7.14 60.03
N SER A 8 18.43 -7.38 58.84
CA SER A 8 18.79 -8.52 58.01
C SER A 8 19.42 -8.01 56.72
N ILE A 9 20.75 -7.83 56.78
CA ILE A 9 21.63 -7.73 55.63
C ILE A 9 21.53 -9.04 54.85
N SER A 10 21.35 -8.98 53.53
CA SER A 10 21.98 -9.92 52.60
C SER A 10 21.74 -9.50 51.15
N ILE A 11 22.86 -9.26 50.46
CA ILE A 11 23.10 -9.67 49.06
C ILE A 11 22.34 -8.84 48.01
N LEU A 12 22.87 -8.36 46.90
CA LEU A 12 24.17 -8.29 46.25
C LEU A 12 23.81 -7.72 44.87
N MET A 13 24.45 -6.63 44.47
CA MET A 13 24.93 -6.37 43.11
C MET A 13 24.18 -7.06 41.94
N CYS A 14 23.45 -6.27 41.15
CA CYS A 14 23.46 -6.41 39.69
C CYS A 14 23.12 -5.05 39.07
N LEU A 15 24.17 -4.27 38.81
CA LEU A 15 24.19 -3.31 37.71
C LEU A 15 24.02 -4.10 36.41
N VAL A 16 22.90 -3.92 35.72
CA VAL A 16 22.77 -4.18 34.27
C VAL A 16 21.56 -3.38 33.79
N PHE A 17 21.81 -2.22 33.20
CA PHE A 17 21.97 -2.00 31.76
C PHE A 17 20.63 -1.65 31.11
N SER A 18 20.62 -0.46 30.54
CA SER A 18 19.57 0.13 29.74
C SER A 18 19.00 -0.83 28.71
N GLY A 19 17.70 -0.74 28.52
CA GLY A 19 17.01 -1.32 27.38
C GLY A 19 15.61 -0.76 27.32
N SER A 20 15.45 0.47 26.82
CA SER A 20 14.18 0.83 26.20
C SER A 20 13.89 -0.25 25.16
N ILE A 21 12.84 -1.03 25.36
CA ILE A 21 12.30 -1.88 24.29
C ILE A 21 11.65 -0.89 23.30
N SER A 22 12.48 -0.22 22.50
CA SER A 22 12.03 0.11 21.15
C SER A 22 11.99 -1.24 20.47
N ALA A 23 10.80 -1.81 20.37
CA ALA A 23 10.55 -2.82 19.37
C ALA A 23 10.72 -2.10 18.02
N GLU A 24 11.98 -1.94 17.61
CA GLU A 24 12.37 -1.73 16.23
C GLU A 24 11.95 -3.02 15.53
N ILE A 25 10.64 -3.13 15.25
CA ILE A 25 10.16 -3.98 14.18
C ILE A 25 10.66 -3.28 12.92
N SER A 26 11.96 -3.42 12.68
CA SER A 26 12.55 -3.48 11.35
C SER A 26 12.01 -4.74 10.71
N SER A 27 10.68 -4.76 10.51
CA SER A 27 10.10 -5.60 9.51
C SER A 27 10.75 -5.09 8.23
N LYS A 28 11.66 -5.89 7.68
CA LYS A 28 11.62 -6.07 6.24
C LYS A 28 10.17 -6.41 5.95
N LYS A 29 9.35 -5.40 5.68
CA LYS A 29 7.99 -5.58 5.21
C LYS A 29 8.20 -6.33 3.91
N GLU A 30 7.96 -7.64 3.91
CA GLU A 30 7.96 -8.40 2.66
C GLU A 30 7.07 -7.63 1.72
N ASN A 31 7.61 -7.26 0.56
CA ASN A 31 6.85 -6.50 -0.43
C ASN A 31 5.70 -7.41 -0.85
N PHE A 32 4.48 -7.03 -0.45
CA PHE A 32 3.27 -7.74 -0.84
C PHE A 32 3.25 -7.86 -2.36
N ASP A 33 3.09 -9.08 -2.86
CA ASP A 33 3.06 -9.32 -4.29
C ASP A 33 1.72 -8.86 -4.88
N TRP A 34 1.74 -7.66 -5.45
CA TRP A 34 0.58 -7.10 -6.13
C TRP A 34 0.34 -7.70 -7.51
N ARG A 35 1.24 -8.56 -8.02
CA ARG A 35 1.18 -9.04 -9.40
C ARG A 35 -0.12 -9.78 -9.72
N PRO A 36 -0.60 -10.75 -8.91
CA PRO A 36 -1.86 -11.45 -9.18
C PRO A 36 -3.05 -10.47 -9.23
N VAL A 37 -3.09 -9.50 -8.30
CA VAL A 37 -4.16 -8.49 -8.25
C VAL A 37 -4.12 -7.57 -9.47
N MET A 38 -2.94 -7.09 -9.87
CA MET A 38 -2.78 -6.24 -11.05
C MET A 38 -3.13 -6.98 -12.34
N ASP A 39 -2.75 -8.25 -12.47
CA ASP A 39 -3.07 -9.05 -13.65
C ASP A 39 -4.58 -9.34 -13.73
N ALA A 40 -5.25 -9.61 -12.60
CA ALA A 40 -6.71 -9.76 -12.56
C ALA A 40 -7.45 -8.44 -12.91
N ILE A 41 -7.01 -7.30 -12.36
CA ILE A 41 -7.55 -5.97 -12.73
C ILE A 41 -7.32 -5.68 -14.21
N MET A 42 -6.12 -5.96 -14.73
CA MET A 42 -5.78 -5.76 -16.14
C MET A 42 -6.71 -6.53 -17.08
N MET A 43 -7.08 -7.77 -16.73
CA MET A 43 -8.04 -8.56 -17.51
C MET A 43 -9.43 -7.91 -17.54
N VAL A 44 -9.88 -7.34 -16.41
CA VAL A 44 -11.17 -6.64 -16.29
C VAL A 44 -11.19 -5.30 -17.03
N GLU A 45 -10.08 -4.58 -17.01
CA GLU A 45 -9.96 -3.20 -17.49
C GLU A 45 -9.62 -3.08 -18.98
N SER A 46 -8.72 -3.93 -19.48
CA SER A 46 -8.15 -3.76 -20.81
C SER A 46 -7.94 -5.05 -21.60
N ARG A 47 -8.00 -6.22 -20.94
CA ARG A 47 -7.59 -7.50 -21.53
C ARG A 47 -6.16 -7.44 -22.08
N ASP A 48 -5.26 -6.87 -21.28
CA ASP A 48 -3.83 -6.64 -21.59
C ASP A 48 -3.57 -5.70 -22.78
N ASN A 49 -4.57 -4.92 -23.21
CA ASN A 49 -4.38 -3.95 -24.27
C ASN A 49 -3.76 -2.66 -23.74
N ALA A 50 -2.44 -2.49 -23.92
CA ALA A 50 -1.72 -1.29 -23.54
C ALA A 50 -2.22 0.00 -24.21
N LYS A 51 -2.95 -0.09 -25.34
CA LYS A 51 -3.54 1.05 -26.04
C LYS A 51 -5.03 1.26 -25.70
N ALA A 52 -5.59 0.50 -24.75
CA ALA A 52 -6.99 0.65 -24.35
C ALA A 52 -7.29 2.08 -23.89
N LYS A 53 -8.43 2.61 -24.34
CA LYS A 53 -8.89 3.97 -24.04
C LYS A 53 -10.38 3.98 -23.81
N ASN A 54 -10.79 4.45 -22.63
CA ASN A 54 -12.18 4.72 -22.27
C ASN A 54 -12.28 6.15 -21.72
N GLY A 55 -12.63 7.09 -22.60
CA GLY A 55 -12.61 8.52 -22.27
C GLY A 55 -11.23 8.97 -21.78
N GLN A 56 -11.15 9.40 -20.52
CA GLN A 56 -9.90 9.85 -19.89
C GLN A 56 -9.05 8.72 -19.29
N PHE A 57 -9.60 7.51 -19.17
CA PHE A 57 -8.93 6.34 -18.61
C PHE A 57 -8.19 5.60 -19.73
N VAL A 58 -6.91 5.29 -19.52
CA VAL A 58 -6.07 4.70 -20.57
C VAL A 58 -5.10 3.65 -20.05
N GLY A 59 -4.64 2.78 -20.95
CA GLY A 59 -3.63 1.77 -20.68
C GLY A 59 -4.16 0.51 -20.03
N ILE A 60 -3.25 -0.38 -19.67
CA ILE A 60 -3.57 -1.73 -19.20
C ILE A 60 -4.42 -1.77 -17.92
N LEU A 61 -4.30 -0.74 -17.06
CA LEU A 61 -5.03 -0.61 -15.80
C LEU A 61 -6.06 0.54 -15.81
N GLN A 62 -6.35 1.10 -16.99
CA GLN A 62 -7.31 2.21 -17.18
C GLN A 62 -7.06 3.38 -16.22
N ILE A 63 -5.85 3.94 -16.24
CA ILE A 63 -5.42 4.98 -15.30
C ILE A 63 -5.95 6.36 -15.71
N SER A 64 -6.47 7.13 -14.75
CA SER A 64 -6.98 8.49 -14.96
C SER A 64 -5.89 9.58 -14.76
N PRO A 65 -6.10 10.81 -15.26
CA PRO A 65 -5.21 11.95 -14.97
C PRO A 65 -5.11 12.29 -13.47
N ILE A 66 -6.20 12.07 -12.71
CA ILE A 66 -6.25 12.31 -11.26
C ILE A 66 -5.31 11.33 -10.54
N LEU A 67 -5.30 10.06 -10.94
CA LEU A 67 -4.42 9.06 -10.34
C LEU A 67 -2.93 9.37 -10.62
N VAL A 68 -2.59 9.86 -11.81
CA VAL A 68 -1.22 10.32 -12.13
C VAL A 68 -0.81 11.49 -11.23
N ARG A 69 -1.71 12.47 -11.04
CA ARG A 69 -1.47 13.60 -10.14
C ARG A 69 -1.24 13.10 -8.71
N GLU A 70 -2.04 12.15 -8.26
CA GLU A 70 -1.94 11.60 -6.91
C GLU A 70 -0.64 10.81 -6.71
N CYS A 71 -0.22 9.99 -7.68
CA CYS A 71 1.09 9.34 -7.64
C CYS A 71 2.22 10.38 -7.48
N ASN A 72 2.16 11.48 -8.24
CA ASN A 72 3.15 12.55 -8.17
C ASN A 72 3.12 13.29 -6.83
N ASN A 73 1.95 13.49 -6.23
CA ASN A 73 1.81 14.08 -4.90
C ASN A 73 2.43 13.18 -3.82
N ILE A 74 2.14 11.87 -3.86
CA ILE A 74 2.73 10.89 -2.93
C ILE A 74 4.25 10.86 -3.08
N LEU A 75 4.77 10.81 -4.31
CA LEU A 75 6.20 10.83 -4.57
C LEU A 75 6.86 12.13 -4.07
N ARG A 76 6.20 13.27 -4.25
CA ARG A 76 6.67 14.55 -3.70
C ARG A 76 6.70 14.52 -2.17
N GLY A 77 5.66 14.02 -1.52
CA GLY A 77 5.60 13.87 -0.06
C GLY A 77 6.69 12.95 0.49
N ARG A 78 7.14 11.97 -0.32
CA ARG A 78 8.27 11.09 -0.01
C ARG A 78 9.65 11.69 -0.37
N GLY A 79 9.71 12.92 -0.86
CA GLY A 79 10.97 13.55 -1.29
C GLY A 79 11.56 13.00 -2.59
N SER A 80 10.84 12.13 -3.32
CA SER A 80 11.32 11.58 -4.60
C SER A 80 11.28 12.64 -5.70
N LYS A 81 12.29 12.63 -6.59
CA LYS A 81 12.35 13.47 -7.80
C LYS A 81 11.57 12.87 -8.98
N LYS A 82 11.23 11.59 -8.96
CA LYS A 82 10.51 10.90 -10.04
C LYS A 82 9.11 11.47 -10.25
N ARG A 83 8.70 11.70 -11.50
CA ARG A 83 7.35 12.15 -11.85
C ARG A 83 6.83 11.39 -13.06
N TYR A 84 5.54 11.08 -13.03
CA TYR A 84 4.80 10.53 -14.17
C TYR A 84 4.11 11.63 -14.96
N SER A 85 4.12 11.44 -16.27
CA SER A 85 3.37 12.20 -17.26
C SER A 85 2.08 11.47 -17.64
N LEU A 86 1.20 12.13 -18.39
CA LEU A 86 -0.04 11.51 -18.85
C LEU A 86 0.18 10.39 -19.88
N SER A 87 1.28 10.41 -20.64
CA SER A 87 1.61 9.37 -21.62
C SER A 87 2.14 8.10 -20.98
N ASP A 88 2.72 8.19 -19.78
CA ASP A 88 3.26 7.03 -19.04
C ASP A 88 2.18 5.99 -18.69
N ARG A 89 0.91 6.37 -18.74
CA ARG A 89 -0.22 5.45 -18.55
C ARG A 89 -0.34 4.39 -19.65
N PHE A 90 0.25 4.61 -20.83
CA PHE A 90 0.29 3.60 -21.89
C PHE A 90 1.45 2.61 -21.72
N ASP A 91 2.39 2.89 -20.81
CA ASP A 91 3.48 1.97 -20.49
C ASP A 91 3.04 1.00 -19.38
N ALA A 92 3.14 -0.30 -19.67
CA ALA A 92 2.66 -1.34 -18.78
C ALA A 92 3.44 -1.42 -17.46
N ASN A 93 4.75 -1.14 -17.48
CA ASN A 93 5.58 -1.19 -16.29
C ASN A 93 5.29 0.02 -15.39
N LYS A 94 5.21 1.21 -15.97
CA LYS A 94 4.87 2.44 -15.24
C LYS A 94 3.45 2.40 -14.69
N SER A 95 2.51 1.78 -15.41
CA SER A 95 1.14 1.57 -14.92
C SER A 95 1.11 0.72 -13.65
N ARG A 96 1.85 -0.39 -13.62
CA ARG A 96 1.98 -1.25 -12.43
C ARG A 96 2.69 -0.53 -11.29
N GLU A 97 3.71 0.25 -11.59
CA GLU A 97 4.39 1.05 -10.56
C GLU A 97 3.48 2.11 -9.94
N MET A 98 2.67 2.81 -10.75
CA MET A 98 1.66 3.75 -10.26
C MET A 98 0.62 3.04 -9.36
N PHE A 99 0.19 1.83 -9.72
CA PHE A 99 -0.69 1.02 -8.87
C PHE A 99 -0.08 0.80 -7.47
N VAL A 100 1.17 0.33 -7.42
CA VAL A 100 1.88 0.07 -6.16
C VAL A 100 2.06 1.35 -5.33
N ILE A 101 2.36 2.49 -5.97
CA ILE A 101 2.48 3.78 -5.28
C ILE A 101 1.16 4.16 -4.61
N ILE A 102 0.03 4.07 -5.31
CA ILE A 102 -1.29 4.35 -4.75
C ILE A 102 -1.61 3.40 -3.57
N GLN A 103 -1.41 2.09 -3.74
CA GLN A 103 -1.69 1.12 -2.68
C GLN A 103 -0.82 1.35 -1.43
N SER A 104 0.47 1.65 -1.63
CA SER A 104 1.39 1.91 -0.51
C SER A 104 1.02 3.11 0.36
N PHE A 105 0.17 4.02 -0.13
CA PHE A 105 -0.28 5.21 0.62
C PHE A 105 -1.72 5.05 1.12
N HIS A 106 -2.64 4.63 0.25
CA HIS A 106 -4.08 4.57 0.56
C HIS A 106 -4.55 3.21 1.10
N ASN A 107 -3.69 2.20 1.08
CA ASN A 107 -3.94 0.84 1.57
C ASN A 107 -2.70 0.28 2.32
N PRO A 108 -2.26 0.91 3.41
CA PRO A 108 -0.98 0.58 4.07
C PRO A 108 -0.93 -0.83 4.68
N LEU A 109 -2.09 -1.46 4.91
CA LEU A 109 -2.24 -2.82 5.42
C LEU A 109 -2.32 -3.88 4.31
N ASN A 110 -2.17 -3.48 3.04
CA ASN A 110 -2.17 -4.38 1.87
C ASN A 110 -3.44 -5.26 1.76
N SER A 111 -4.63 -4.72 2.05
CA SER A 111 -5.88 -5.46 1.86
C SER A 111 -6.20 -5.60 0.37
N VAL A 112 -6.32 -6.84 -0.13
CA VAL A 112 -6.68 -7.12 -1.53
C VAL A 112 -8.05 -6.54 -1.89
N GLU A 113 -9.06 -6.76 -1.04
CA GLU A 113 -10.40 -6.21 -1.28
C GLU A 113 -10.37 -4.68 -1.34
N ARG A 114 -9.69 -4.03 -0.39
CA ARG A 114 -9.54 -2.57 -0.42
C ARG A 114 -8.83 -2.12 -1.69
N ALA A 115 -7.80 -2.83 -2.13
CA ALA A 115 -7.07 -2.48 -3.35
C ALA A 115 -7.98 -2.46 -4.58
N ILE A 116 -8.78 -3.52 -4.75
CA ILE A 116 -9.70 -3.69 -5.87
C ILE A 116 -10.80 -2.62 -5.83
N ARG A 117 -11.44 -2.41 -4.67
CA ARG A 117 -12.52 -1.43 -4.54
C ARG A 117 -12.03 0.01 -4.67
N LEU A 118 -10.86 0.32 -4.11
CA LEU A 118 -10.21 1.62 -4.27
C LEU A 118 -9.91 1.90 -5.75
N TRP A 119 -9.44 0.91 -6.50
CA TRP A 119 -9.15 1.07 -7.93
C TRP A 119 -10.42 1.41 -8.73
N ASN A 120 -11.55 0.81 -8.38
CA ASN A 120 -12.82 1.05 -9.06
C ASN A 120 -13.52 2.36 -8.66
N GLY A 121 -13.63 2.63 -7.35
CA GLY A 121 -14.46 3.70 -6.81
C GLY A 121 -13.72 4.91 -6.26
N GLY A 122 -12.38 4.89 -6.24
CA GLY A 122 -11.59 5.91 -5.56
C GLY A 122 -11.79 5.92 -4.04
N LEU A 123 -11.28 6.94 -3.35
CA LEU A 123 -11.24 6.95 -1.87
C LEU A 123 -12.62 6.93 -1.19
N ALA A 124 -13.64 7.41 -1.89
CA ALA A 124 -15.02 7.46 -1.40
C ALA A 124 -15.86 6.25 -1.87
N TYR A 125 -15.22 5.15 -2.25
CA TYR A 125 -15.95 3.96 -2.68
C TYR A 125 -16.91 3.45 -1.60
N THR A 126 -18.03 2.85 -2.04
CA THR A 126 -18.88 2.04 -1.16
C THR A 126 -18.78 0.57 -1.57
N VAL A 127 -19.03 -0.35 -0.64
CA VAL A 127 -19.11 -1.78 -0.94
C VAL A 127 -20.16 -2.02 -2.02
N ARG A 128 -21.35 -1.42 -1.88
CA ARG A 128 -22.46 -1.57 -2.82
C ARG A 128 -22.10 -1.14 -4.25
N SER A 129 -21.46 0.03 -4.41
CA SER A 129 -21.15 0.56 -5.74
C SER A 129 -20.03 -0.21 -6.46
N THR A 130 -19.13 -0.84 -5.69
CA THR A 130 -17.96 -1.54 -6.23
C THR A 130 -18.13 -3.06 -6.30
N GLN A 131 -19.24 -3.61 -5.79
CA GLN A 131 -19.44 -5.05 -5.64
C GLN A 131 -19.30 -5.83 -6.95
N ARG A 132 -20.00 -5.40 -8.00
CA ARG A 132 -19.94 -6.04 -9.32
C ARG A 132 -18.53 -6.02 -9.91
N TYR A 133 -17.78 -4.93 -9.70
CA TYR A 133 -16.41 -4.84 -10.17
C TYR A 133 -15.50 -5.79 -9.38
N PHE A 134 -15.65 -5.80 -8.06
CA PHE A 134 -14.90 -6.69 -7.17
C PHE A 134 -15.09 -8.16 -7.58
N GLU A 135 -16.32 -8.61 -7.79
CA GLU A 135 -16.63 -9.97 -8.26
C GLU A 135 -15.95 -10.30 -9.60
N ARG A 136 -15.98 -9.37 -10.56
CA ARG A 136 -15.30 -9.56 -11.86
C ARG A 136 -13.80 -9.74 -11.70
N VAL A 137 -13.16 -8.98 -10.81
CA VAL A 137 -11.71 -9.11 -10.56
C VAL A 137 -11.41 -10.41 -9.84
N MET A 138 -12.20 -10.78 -8.84
CA MET A 138 -12.01 -12.04 -8.11
C MET A 138 -12.12 -13.27 -9.02
N ASN A 139 -12.97 -13.23 -10.05
CA ASN A 139 -13.07 -14.31 -11.05
C ASN A 139 -11.79 -14.50 -11.90
N HIS A 140 -10.91 -13.50 -11.95
CA HIS A 140 -9.61 -13.57 -12.64
C HIS A 140 -8.43 -13.71 -11.67
N LEU A 141 -8.68 -13.77 -10.37
CA LEU A 141 -7.65 -13.91 -9.35
C LEU A 141 -7.46 -15.39 -9.03
N HIS A 142 -6.26 -15.93 -9.29
CA HIS A 142 -5.89 -17.33 -9.09
C HIS A 142 -4.70 -17.44 -8.14
#